data_AF-A0A2P6WA54-F1
#
_entry.id   AF-A0A2P6WA54-F1
#
_cell.length_a   1.000
_cell.length_b   1.000
_cell.length_c   1.000
_cell.angle_alpha   90.00
_cell.angle_beta   90.00
_cell.angle_gamma   90.00
#
_symmetry.space_group_name_H-M   'P 1'
#
loop_
_entity.id
_entity.type
_entity.pdbx_description
1 polymer ?
#
loop_
_entity_poly.entity_id
_entity_poly.type
_entity_poly.pdbx_seq_one_letter_code
_entity_poly.pdbx_strand_id
1 'polypeptide(L)'
;MANKLEQKSEFKLPVKRVTGETVKERLTENAYERILPARYLVKDEDGNTVETPEEMFERVAKNVAQPDKEYDDIDFEESWKEFKDLMSHQAFMPNSPTLMNAGDNLQQLSACFVVHPEDDMDSIFSTVHDAAKIFQSGGGMGYPFHLMRPKGDIVSSTGGVSSGPMSFQQVFDTMCGTIKQGGKRRGAQMGIMKVDHPDILRFVTSKRKEGNLSNFNISVGLTEGFMDAVKNDEEYTLINPRTGEPFEVSEMTAQFYNSDE
;
A
#
# COMPACT_ATOMS: atom_id res chain seq x y z
N MET A 1 -12.82 -39.83 -4.85
CA MET A 1 -11.97 -39.35 -5.96
C MET A 1 -12.21 -37.86 -6.11
N ALA A 2 -11.21 -37.02 -5.84
CA ALA A 2 -11.33 -35.58 -6.01
C ALA A 2 -11.28 -35.26 -7.51
N ASN A 3 -12.33 -34.60 -8.03
CA ASN A 3 -12.32 -34.05 -9.38
C ASN A 3 -11.19 -33.00 -9.45
N LYS A 4 -10.06 -33.37 -10.06
CA LYS A 4 -9.07 -32.40 -10.52
C LYS A 4 -9.74 -31.62 -11.65
N LEU A 5 -10.27 -30.45 -11.32
CA LEU A 5 -10.64 -29.46 -12.33
C LEU A 5 -9.37 -29.16 -13.14
N GLU A 6 -9.32 -29.60 -14.39
CA GLU A 6 -8.25 -29.21 -15.30
C GLU A 6 -8.28 -27.69 -15.45
N GLN A 7 -7.20 -27.04 -15.04
CA GLN A 7 -7.02 -25.62 -15.23
C GLN A 7 -6.91 -25.39 -16.74
N LYS A 8 -7.92 -24.75 -17.33
CA LYS A 8 -7.90 -24.36 -18.75
C LYS A 8 -6.58 -23.64 -19.03
N SER A 9 -5.83 -24.11 -20.01
CA SER A 9 -4.52 -23.55 -20.39
C SER A 9 -4.61 -22.56 -21.54
N GLU A 10 -5.74 -22.56 -22.26
CA GLU A 10 -5.97 -21.70 -23.42
C GLU A 10 -7.01 -20.63 -23.07
N PHE A 11 -6.53 -19.41 -22.81
CA PHE A 11 -7.38 -18.24 -22.61
C PHE A 11 -7.05 -17.18 -23.66
N LYS A 12 -8.05 -16.76 -24.43
CA LYS A 12 -7.94 -15.56 -25.24
C LYS A 12 -8.14 -14.35 -24.35
N LEU A 13 -7.07 -13.62 -24.06
CA LEU A 13 -7.16 -12.38 -23.30
C LEU A 13 -8.02 -11.37 -24.06
N PRO A 14 -8.96 -10.69 -23.39
CA PRO A 14 -9.75 -9.66 -24.03
C PRO A 14 -8.82 -8.51 -24.46
N VAL A 15 -8.89 -8.15 -25.74
CA VAL A 15 -8.14 -7.01 -26.29
C VAL A 15 -8.78 -5.72 -25.76
N LYS A 16 -7.95 -4.79 -25.28
CA LYS A 16 -8.40 -3.45 -24.87
C LYS A 16 -9.17 -2.82 -26.04
N ARG A 17 -10.40 -2.39 -25.79
CA ARG A 17 -11.20 -1.63 -26.75
C ARG A 17 -11.06 -0.16 -26.38
N VAL A 18 -10.77 0.68 -27.37
CA VAL A 18 -10.69 2.13 -27.20
C VAL A 18 -11.54 2.85 -28.25
N THR A 19 -11.96 2.13 -29.28
CA THR A 19 -12.82 2.58 -30.36
C THR A 19 -14.26 2.16 -30.06
N GLY A 20 -15.22 3.06 -30.24
CA GLY A 20 -16.64 2.87 -29.95
C GLY A 20 -17.30 4.23 -29.72
N GLU A 21 -18.61 4.34 -29.84
CA GLU A 21 -19.36 5.57 -29.59
C GLU A 21 -19.78 5.68 -28.11
N THR A 22 -19.90 4.53 -27.43
CA THR A 22 -20.34 4.47 -26.02
C THR A 22 -19.26 3.90 -25.09
N VAL A 23 -19.38 4.18 -23.78
CA VAL A 23 -18.50 3.59 -22.75
C VAL A 23 -18.64 2.07 -22.74
N LYS A 24 -19.85 1.53 -22.92
CA LYS A 24 -20.11 0.08 -23.03
C LYS A 24 -19.35 -0.59 -24.19
N GLU A 25 -19.25 0.06 -25.34
CA GLU A 25 -18.50 -0.48 -26.49
C GLU A 25 -16.98 -0.43 -26.26
N ARG A 26 -16.51 0.62 -25.58
CA ARG A 26 -15.09 0.83 -25.28
C ARG A 26 -14.61 -0.04 -24.11
N LEU A 27 -15.45 -0.34 -23.13
CA LEU A 27 -15.06 -1.24 -22.05
C LEU A 27 -15.26 -2.70 -22.47
N THR A 28 -14.38 -3.58 -21.99
CA THR A 28 -14.61 -5.02 -22.14
C THR A 28 -15.82 -5.43 -21.31
N GLU A 29 -16.54 -6.48 -21.70
CA GLU A 29 -17.65 -7.04 -20.92
C GLU A 29 -17.21 -7.34 -19.48
N ASN A 30 -16.01 -7.86 -19.29
CA ASN A 30 -15.46 -8.12 -17.96
C ASN A 30 -15.29 -6.84 -17.12
N ALA A 31 -14.89 -5.72 -17.73
CA ALA A 31 -14.79 -4.45 -17.02
C ALA A 31 -16.20 -3.91 -16.69
N TYR A 32 -17.05 -3.79 -17.71
CA TYR A 32 -18.36 -3.16 -17.63
C TYR A 32 -19.35 -3.94 -16.76
N GLU A 33 -19.48 -5.25 -17.00
CA GLU A 33 -20.52 -6.09 -16.38
C GLU A 33 -20.06 -6.80 -15.10
N ARG A 34 -18.74 -6.81 -14.79
CA ARG A 34 -18.22 -7.54 -13.62
C ARG A 34 -17.38 -6.69 -12.68
N ILE A 35 -16.28 -6.11 -13.15
CA ILE A 35 -15.33 -5.42 -12.27
C ILE A 35 -15.93 -4.15 -11.69
N LEU A 36 -16.53 -3.30 -12.54
CA LEU A 36 -17.12 -2.03 -12.10
C LEU A 36 -18.25 -2.26 -11.09
N PRO A 37 -19.28 -3.09 -11.36
CA PRO A 37 -20.37 -3.34 -10.41
C PRO A 37 -19.91 -3.99 -9.10
N ALA A 38 -18.89 -4.85 -9.15
CA ALA A 38 -18.41 -5.54 -7.96
C ALA A 38 -17.65 -4.60 -6.99
N ARG A 39 -16.99 -3.55 -7.48
CA ARG A 39 -16.01 -2.80 -6.68
C ARG A 39 -16.12 -1.28 -6.71
N TYR A 40 -16.66 -0.70 -7.78
CA TYR A 40 -16.55 0.74 -8.03
C TYR A 40 -17.89 1.47 -7.97
N LEU A 41 -18.95 0.86 -8.50
CA LEU A 41 -20.27 1.48 -8.57
C LEU A 41 -20.88 1.64 -7.17
N VAL A 42 -21.61 2.74 -6.98
CA VAL A 42 -22.35 3.02 -5.74
C VAL A 42 -23.42 1.96 -5.50
N LYS A 43 -23.58 1.60 -4.22
CA LYS A 43 -24.59 0.64 -3.76
C LYS A 43 -25.50 1.29 -2.73
N ASP A 44 -26.76 0.89 -2.74
CA ASP A 44 -27.72 1.28 -1.71
C ASP A 44 -27.48 0.51 -0.39
N GLU A 45 -28.30 0.80 0.63
CA GLU A 45 -28.23 0.17 1.96
C GLU A 45 -28.49 -1.35 1.91
N ASP A 46 -29.25 -1.81 0.90
CA ASP A 46 -29.55 -3.22 0.65
C ASP A 46 -28.43 -3.92 -0.15
N GLY A 47 -27.40 -3.18 -0.61
CA GLY A 47 -26.25 -3.68 -1.34
C GLY A 47 -26.47 -3.82 -2.85
N ASN A 48 -27.59 -3.34 -3.39
CA ASN A 48 -27.87 -3.32 -4.82
C ASN A 48 -27.07 -2.21 -5.50
N THR A 49 -26.61 -2.47 -6.72
CA THR A 49 -25.89 -1.45 -7.51
C THR A 49 -26.90 -0.47 -8.09
N VAL A 50 -26.74 0.81 -7.77
CA VAL A 50 -27.66 1.90 -8.15
C VAL A 50 -27.03 2.92 -9.10
N GLU A 51 -25.85 2.60 -9.62
CA GLU A 51 -25.07 3.47 -10.49
C GLU A 51 -24.56 2.66 -11.69
N THR A 52 -24.53 3.29 -12.86
CA THR A 52 -23.93 2.76 -14.10
C THR A 52 -22.48 3.25 -14.28
N PRO A 53 -21.65 2.59 -15.09
CA PRO A 53 -20.29 3.07 -15.41
C PRO A 53 -20.23 4.53 -15.92
N GLU A 54 -21.20 4.94 -16.72
CA GLU A 54 -21.33 6.30 -17.25
C GLU A 54 -21.64 7.32 -16.15
N GLU A 55 -22.54 6.97 -15.22
CA GLU A 55 -22.87 7.79 -14.05
C GLU A 55 -21.69 7.89 -13.08
N MET A 56 -20.94 6.79 -12.90
CA MET A 56 -19.71 6.78 -12.10
C MET A 56 -18.69 7.81 -12.62
N PHE A 57 -18.43 7.82 -13.94
CA PHE A 57 -17.51 8.81 -14.52
C PHE A 57 -18.01 10.24 -14.35
N GLU A 58 -19.31 10.46 -14.45
CA GLU A 58 -19.91 11.77 -14.21
C GLU A 58 -19.79 12.21 -12.74
N ARG A 59 -20.10 11.33 -11.78
CA ARG A 59 -19.93 11.58 -10.35
C ARG A 59 -18.49 11.97 -10.02
N VAL A 60 -17.54 11.17 -10.51
CA VAL A 60 -16.10 11.40 -10.27
C VAL A 60 -15.67 12.73 -10.87
N ALA A 61 -16.03 13.00 -12.13
CA ALA A 61 -15.66 14.24 -12.80
C ALA A 61 -16.22 15.48 -12.09
N LYS A 62 -17.50 15.46 -11.72
CA LYS A 62 -18.15 16.56 -10.99
C LYS A 62 -17.52 16.80 -9.62
N ASN A 63 -17.15 15.75 -8.91
CA ASN A 63 -16.53 15.88 -7.59
C ASN A 63 -15.12 16.46 -7.68
N VAL A 64 -14.32 16.00 -8.66
CA VAL A 64 -12.95 16.47 -8.85
C VAL A 64 -12.90 17.90 -9.38
N ALA A 65 -13.88 18.34 -10.16
CA ALA A 65 -13.98 19.72 -10.67
C ALA A 65 -14.55 20.73 -9.65
N GLN A 66 -14.95 20.32 -8.44
CA GLN A 66 -15.48 21.29 -7.45
C GLN A 66 -14.54 22.47 -7.15
N PRO A 67 -13.21 22.31 -7.05
CA PRO A 67 -12.29 23.42 -6.80
C PRO A 67 -12.36 24.54 -7.83
N ASP A 68 -12.69 24.23 -9.09
CA ASP A 68 -12.77 25.22 -10.17
C ASP A 68 -13.87 26.26 -9.93
N LYS A 69 -14.87 25.95 -9.08
CA LYS A 69 -15.88 26.93 -8.65
C LYS A 69 -15.32 28.00 -7.71
N GLU A 70 -14.23 27.68 -7.01
CA GLU A 70 -13.69 28.48 -5.92
C GLU A 70 -12.35 29.14 -6.27
N TYR A 71 -11.49 28.47 -7.05
CA TYR A 71 -10.08 28.85 -7.19
C TYR A 71 -9.64 29.23 -8.61
N ASP A 72 -10.42 28.88 -9.64
CA ASP A 72 -10.02 29.09 -11.03
C ASP A 72 -11.05 29.94 -11.81
N ASP A 73 -10.59 30.67 -12.82
CA ASP A 73 -11.43 31.41 -13.77
C ASP A 73 -11.99 30.49 -14.89
N ILE A 74 -12.16 29.20 -14.60
CA ILE A 74 -12.62 28.18 -15.55
C ILE A 74 -14.07 27.82 -15.20
N ASP A 75 -14.90 27.63 -16.22
CA ASP A 75 -16.28 27.20 -16.00
C ASP A 75 -16.33 25.75 -15.48
N PHE A 76 -16.93 25.58 -14.30
CA PHE A 76 -17.11 24.27 -13.68
C PHE A 76 -17.72 23.23 -14.62
N GLU A 77 -18.71 23.63 -15.44
CA GLU A 77 -19.42 22.71 -16.33
C GLU A 77 -18.55 22.27 -17.52
N GLU A 78 -17.70 23.17 -18.02
CA GLU A 78 -16.67 22.84 -19.01
C GLU A 78 -15.67 21.81 -18.46
N SER A 79 -15.12 22.05 -17.27
CA SER A 79 -14.12 21.18 -16.65
C SER A 79 -14.62 19.76 -16.40
N TRP A 80 -15.79 19.59 -15.75
CA TRP A 80 -16.25 18.23 -15.45
C TRP A 80 -16.66 17.47 -16.72
N LYS A 81 -17.12 18.15 -17.77
CA LYS A 81 -17.38 17.51 -19.06
C LYS A 81 -16.08 17.01 -19.70
N GLU A 82 -15.02 17.81 -19.68
CA GLU A 82 -13.70 17.39 -20.15
C GLU A 82 -13.18 16.17 -19.36
N PHE A 83 -13.21 16.22 -18.02
CA PHE A 83 -12.75 15.10 -17.20
C PHE A 83 -13.55 13.82 -17.43
N LYS A 84 -14.88 13.94 -17.59
CA LYS A 84 -15.75 12.80 -17.94
C LYS A 84 -15.38 12.23 -19.31
N ASP A 85 -15.10 13.08 -20.29
CA ASP A 85 -14.71 12.67 -21.63
C ASP A 85 -13.38 11.89 -21.63
N LEU A 86 -12.37 12.42 -20.94
CA LEU A 86 -11.06 11.77 -20.79
C LEU A 86 -11.18 10.35 -20.18
N MET A 87 -12.01 10.19 -19.14
CA MET A 87 -12.27 8.88 -18.53
C MET A 87 -13.06 7.95 -19.44
N SER A 88 -14.10 8.47 -20.10
CA SER A 88 -15.00 7.71 -20.98
C SER A 88 -14.30 7.25 -22.27
N HIS A 89 -13.24 7.96 -22.70
CA HIS A 89 -12.35 7.56 -23.79
C HIS A 89 -11.14 6.73 -23.33
N GLN A 90 -11.02 6.45 -22.02
CA GLN A 90 -9.86 5.77 -21.41
C GLN A 90 -8.52 6.47 -21.74
N ALA A 91 -8.56 7.78 -21.99
CA ALA A 91 -7.38 8.62 -22.20
C ALA A 91 -6.68 8.91 -20.87
N PHE A 92 -7.47 9.04 -19.80
CA PHE A 92 -6.99 9.17 -18.42
C PHE A 92 -7.91 8.41 -17.47
N MET A 93 -7.35 7.84 -16.40
CA MET A 93 -8.13 7.18 -15.36
C MET A 93 -7.46 7.45 -14.01
N PRO A 94 -8.16 8.03 -13.02
CA PRO A 94 -7.58 8.23 -11.70
C PRO A 94 -7.44 6.89 -10.96
N ASN A 95 -6.72 6.91 -9.83
CA ASN A 95 -6.56 5.72 -9.02
C ASN A 95 -7.90 5.21 -8.45
N SER A 96 -7.92 3.93 -8.04
CA SER A 96 -9.16 3.28 -7.59
C SER A 96 -9.90 4.01 -6.46
N PRO A 97 -9.25 4.52 -5.39
CA PRO A 97 -9.95 5.32 -4.37
C PRO A 97 -10.74 6.52 -4.91
N THR A 98 -10.22 7.23 -5.91
CA THR A 98 -10.95 8.33 -6.55
C THR A 98 -12.25 7.83 -7.19
N LEU A 99 -12.18 6.74 -7.97
CA LEU A 99 -13.37 6.15 -8.62
C LEU A 99 -14.39 5.64 -7.58
N MET A 100 -13.90 5.05 -6.50
CA MET A 100 -14.73 4.43 -5.45
C MET A 100 -15.40 5.44 -4.53
N ASN A 101 -14.73 6.55 -4.18
CA ASN A 101 -15.11 7.40 -3.05
C ASN A 101 -15.48 8.84 -3.43
N ALA A 102 -15.17 9.31 -4.65
CA ALA A 102 -15.52 10.66 -5.08
C ALA A 102 -17.04 10.85 -5.08
N GLY A 103 -17.55 11.87 -4.41
CA GLY A 103 -18.99 12.14 -4.30
C GLY A 103 -19.73 11.28 -3.26
N ASP A 104 -19.03 10.41 -2.53
CA ASP A 104 -19.55 9.65 -1.40
C ASP A 104 -19.16 10.33 -0.06
N ASN A 105 -19.69 9.87 1.08
CA ASN A 105 -19.45 10.48 2.39
C ASN A 105 -17.98 10.43 2.84
N LEU A 106 -17.22 9.43 2.41
CA LEU A 106 -15.84 9.22 2.88
C LEU A 106 -14.82 10.16 2.23
N GLN A 107 -15.05 10.57 0.97
CA GLN A 107 -14.24 11.52 0.18
C GLN A 107 -12.71 11.34 0.18
N GLN A 108 -12.18 10.18 0.59
CA GLN A 108 -10.74 9.91 0.55
C GLN A 108 -10.37 9.44 -0.86
N LEU A 109 -9.66 10.29 -1.62
CA LEU A 109 -9.40 10.05 -3.05
C LEU A 109 -7.99 9.52 -3.34
N SER A 110 -7.09 9.51 -2.36
CA SER A 110 -5.69 9.13 -2.52
C SER A 110 -5.45 7.64 -2.31
N ALA A 111 -4.49 7.07 -3.03
CA ALA A 111 -4.14 5.66 -2.91
C ALA A 111 -2.89 5.40 -2.06
N CYS A 112 -2.00 6.38 -1.91
CA CYS A 112 -0.66 6.19 -1.37
C CYS A 112 -0.42 7.09 -0.17
N PHE A 113 -0.01 6.48 0.93
CA PHE A 113 0.30 7.17 2.17
C PHE A 113 1.63 6.67 2.73
N VAL A 114 2.35 7.55 3.42
CA VAL A 114 3.54 7.21 4.19
C VAL A 114 3.34 7.81 5.57
N VAL A 115 3.44 6.98 6.60
CA VAL A 115 3.44 7.44 7.99
C VAL A 115 4.65 6.82 8.67
N HIS A 116 5.37 7.66 9.41
CA HIS A 116 6.58 7.27 10.10
C HIS A 116 6.25 7.05 11.58
N PRO A 117 6.29 5.80 12.08
CA PRO A 117 6.25 5.57 13.53
C PRO A 117 7.59 6.01 14.11
N GLU A 118 7.55 6.96 15.04
CA GLU A 118 8.75 7.35 15.80
C GLU A 118 9.16 6.20 16.74
N ASP A 119 10.38 6.27 17.26
CA ASP A 119 10.95 5.26 18.15
C ASP A 119 10.40 5.37 19.60
N ASP A 120 9.07 5.36 19.70
CA ASP A 120 8.26 5.53 20.91
C ASP A 120 6.96 4.71 20.82
N MET A 121 6.47 4.20 21.96
CA MET A 121 5.29 3.32 21.99
C MET A 121 4.00 4.05 21.61
N ASP A 122 3.79 5.28 22.07
CA ASP A 122 2.58 6.04 21.75
C ASP A 122 2.58 6.42 20.26
N SER A 123 3.75 6.77 19.72
CA SER A 123 3.91 7.02 18.28
C SER A 123 3.66 5.77 17.41
N ILE A 124 4.20 4.61 17.81
CA ILE A 124 3.98 3.34 17.11
C ILE A 124 2.48 3.00 17.05
N PHE A 125 1.79 3.05 18.19
CA PHE A 125 0.38 2.63 18.24
C PHE A 125 -0.59 3.68 17.70
N SER A 126 -0.26 4.97 17.78
CA SER A 126 -1.01 6.00 17.04
C SER A 126 -0.86 5.82 15.53
N THR A 127 0.33 5.47 15.04
CA THR A 127 0.56 5.13 13.62
C THR A 127 -0.22 3.88 13.20
N VAL A 128 -0.34 2.86 14.06
CA VAL A 128 -1.22 1.70 13.82
C VAL A 128 -2.69 2.11 13.69
N HIS A 129 -3.16 3.00 14.57
CA HIS A 129 -4.53 3.55 14.51
C HIS A 129 -4.77 4.32 13.20
N ASP A 130 -3.84 5.18 12.80
CA ASP A 130 -3.99 6.00 11.59
C ASP A 130 -3.95 5.14 10.34
N ALA A 131 -3.06 4.15 10.29
CA ALA A 131 -3.04 3.15 9.24
C ALA A 131 -4.38 2.39 9.14
N ALA A 132 -4.99 2.04 10.27
CA ALA A 132 -6.30 1.40 10.28
C ALA A 132 -7.40 2.28 9.63
N LYS A 133 -7.39 3.59 9.91
CA LYS A 133 -8.30 4.56 9.27
C LYS A 133 -8.02 4.75 7.79
N ILE A 134 -6.76 4.73 7.38
CA ILE A 134 -6.37 4.82 5.97
C ILE A 134 -6.79 3.57 5.20
N PHE A 135 -6.61 2.37 5.78
CA PHE A 135 -7.11 1.15 5.17
C PHE A 135 -8.62 1.13 5.07
N GLN A 136 -9.33 1.57 6.12
CA GLN A 136 -10.79 1.70 6.11
C GLN A 136 -11.27 2.54 4.91
N SER A 137 -10.50 3.55 4.52
CA SER A 137 -10.83 4.47 3.44
C SER A 137 -10.21 4.17 2.07
N GLY A 138 -9.59 3.00 1.91
CA GLY A 138 -9.12 2.51 0.61
C GLY A 138 -7.65 2.78 0.29
N GLY A 139 -6.92 3.46 1.18
CA GLY A 139 -5.50 3.78 1.00
C GLY A 139 -4.57 2.59 1.23
N GLY A 140 -3.37 2.65 0.67
CA GLY A 140 -2.23 1.80 0.99
C GLY A 140 -1.18 2.57 1.79
N MET A 141 -0.37 1.86 2.57
CA MET A 141 0.54 2.47 3.55
C MET A 141 2.00 2.05 3.35
N GLY A 142 2.93 2.98 3.49
CA GLY A 142 4.36 2.72 3.58
C GLY A 142 4.93 3.16 4.93
N TYR A 143 5.88 2.39 5.46
CA TYR A 143 6.55 2.71 6.72
C TYR A 143 8.07 2.55 6.61
N PRO A 144 8.85 3.58 7.01
CA PRO A 144 10.30 3.50 7.12
C PRO A 144 10.71 2.87 8.45
N PHE A 145 10.63 1.53 8.57
CA PHE A 145 10.97 0.82 9.80
C PHE A 145 12.44 0.93 10.22
N HIS A 146 13.33 1.36 9.31
CA HIS A 146 14.76 1.58 9.60
C HIS A 146 15.07 2.75 10.54
N LEU A 147 14.06 3.55 10.90
CA LEU A 147 14.22 4.65 11.85
C LEU A 147 14.01 4.20 13.30
N MET A 148 13.49 2.99 13.52
CA MET A 148 13.30 2.42 14.86
C MET A 148 14.59 1.79 15.38
N ARG A 149 14.80 1.81 16.70
CA ARG A 149 15.99 1.17 17.28
C ARG A 149 16.00 -0.35 17.03
N PRO A 150 17.18 -0.97 16.84
CA PRO A 150 17.28 -2.38 16.50
C PRO A 150 16.90 -3.26 17.69
N LYS A 151 16.64 -4.55 17.41
CA LYS A 151 16.43 -5.54 18.46
C LYS A 151 17.64 -5.61 19.40
N GLY A 152 17.37 -5.67 20.71
CA GLY A 152 18.41 -5.75 21.74
C GLY A 152 18.94 -4.39 22.22
N ASP A 153 18.57 -3.28 21.56
CA ASP A 153 18.95 -1.95 22.02
C ASP A 153 18.23 -1.57 23.32
N ILE A 154 18.84 -0.70 24.12
CA ILE A 154 18.38 -0.32 25.46
C ILE A 154 17.05 0.44 25.39
N VAL A 155 16.13 0.10 26.29
CA VAL A 155 14.89 0.85 26.55
C VAL A 155 15.03 1.58 27.89
N SER A 156 15.38 2.86 27.84
CA SER A 156 15.71 3.67 29.02
C SER A 156 14.59 3.75 30.07
N SER A 157 13.33 3.73 29.63
CA SER A 157 12.16 3.85 30.52
C SER A 157 11.91 2.62 31.39
N THR A 158 12.27 1.43 30.90
CA THR A 158 12.00 0.15 31.59
C THR A 158 13.27 -0.57 32.05
N GLY A 159 14.45 -0.13 31.60
CA GLY A 159 15.71 -0.83 31.81
C GLY A 159 15.82 -2.14 31.02
N GLY A 160 14.86 -2.44 30.15
CA GLY A 160 14.82 -3.62 29.30
C GLY A 160 15.51 -3.42 27.95
N VAL A 161 15.25 -4.35 27.04
CA VAL A 161 15.77 -4.35 25.66
C VAL A 161 14.63 -4.30 24.64
N SER A 162 14.89 -3.67 23.50
CA SER A 162 13.95 -3.52 22.39
C SER A 162 13.67 -4.85 21.70
N SER A 163 12.42 -5.05 21.29
CA SER A 163 12.00 -6.15 20.43
C SER A 163 12.38 -5.94 18.95
N GLY A 164 12.77 -4.72 18.58
CA GLY A 164 13.19 -4.29 17.25
C GLY A 164 12.03 -4.08 16.25
N PRO A 165 12.27 -3.35 15.15
CA PRO A 165 11.29 -3.03 14.12
C PRO A 165 10.49 -4.23 13.59
N MET A 166 11.14 -5.39 13.43
CA MET A 166 10.46 -6.58 12.88
C MET A 166 9.29 -7.06 13.76
N SER A 167 9.40 -6.90 15.08
CA SER A 167 8.34 -7.30 16.00
C SER A 167 7.13 -6.37 15.88
N PHE A 168 7.37 -5.06 15.74
CA PHE A 168 6.31 -4.09 15.49
C PHE A 168 5.70 -4.23 14.11
N GLN A 169 6.50 -4.49 13.07
CA GLN A 169 6.00 -4.76 11.72
C GLN A 169 4.97 -5.90 11.70
N GLN A 170 5.12 -6.92 12.56
CA GLN A 170 4.12 -7.97 12.71
C GLN A 170 2.78 -7.47 13.25
N VAL A 171 2.78 -6.48 14.16
CA VAL A 171 1.55 -5.82 14.65
C VAL A 171 0.82 -5.13 13.49
N PHE A 172 1.56 -4.38 12.67
CA PHE A 172 1.01 -3.74 11.47
C PHE A 172 0.46 -4.76 10.46
N ASP A 173 1.14 -5.90 10.29
CA ASP A 173 0.70 -6.96 9.38
C ASP A 173 -0.62 -7.57 9.83
N THR A 174 -0.73 -7.90 11.12
CA THR A 174 -1.96 -8.47 11.71
C THR A 174 -3.12 -7.48 11.67
N MET A 175 -2.87 -6.20 11.97
CA MET A 175 -3.88 -5.14 11.86
C MET A 175 -4.42 -5.03 10.43
N CYS A 176 -3.53 -4.97 9.43
CA CYS A 176 -3.96 -4.90 8.02
C CYS A 176 -4.75 -6.13 7.56
N GLY A 177 -4.39 -7.33 8.04
CA GLY A 177 -5.14 -8.55 7.74
C GLY A 177 -6.56 -8.58 8.32
N THR A 178 -6.77 -7.84 9.41
CA THR A 178 -8.07 -7.71 10.10
C THR A 178 -8.99 -6.73 9.38
N ILE A 179 -8.44 -5.65 8.83
CA ILE A 179 -9.20 -4.59 8.16
C ILE A 179 -9.36 -4.94 6.67
N LYS A 180 -10.47 -5.61 6.35
CA LYS A 180 -10.89 -5.87 4.98
C LYS A 180 -11.82 -4.73 4.56
N GLN A 181 -11.44 -3.98 3.52
CA GLN A 181 -12.03 -2.68 3.14
C GLN A 181 -13.48 -2.81 2.68
N GLY A 182 -14.45 -2.91 3.61
CA GLY A 182 -15.89 -3.01 3.30
C GLY A 182 -16.25 -4.08 2.26
N GLY A 183 -15.41 -5.11 2.09
CA GLY A 183 -15.52 -6.12 1.01
C GLY A 183 -14.95 -5.73 -0.36
N LYS A 184 -14.58 -4.48 -0.62
CA LYS A 184 -14.12 -3.99 -1.95
C LYS A 184 -12.65 -4.30 -2.26
N ARG A 185 -11.72 -4.21 -1.31
CA ARG A 185 -10.28 -4.47 -1.54
C ARG A 185 -9.57 -4.88 -0.23
N ARG A 186 -8.41 -5.53 -0.34
CA ARG A 186 -7.53 -5.88 0.80
C ARG A 186 -6.54 -4.74 1.04
N GLY A 187 -6.24 -4.46 2.31
CA GLY A 187 -5.14 -3.55 2.67
C GLY A 187 -3.81 -4.03 2.09
N ALA A 188 -2.95 -3.09 1.74
CA ALA A 188 -1.62 -3.36 1.21
C ALA A 188 -0.63 -2.41 1.86
N GLN A 189 0.53 -2.96 2.24
CA GLN A 189 1.55 -2.22 2.97
C GLN A 189 2.93 -2.36 2.33
N MET A 190 3.77 -1.36 2.55
CA MET A 190 5.18 -1.35 2.20
C MET A 190 6.00 -1.14 3.48
N GLY A 191 6.95 -2.04 3.74
CA GLY A 191 7.96 -1.88 4.77
C GLY A 191 9.30 -1.60 4.11
N ILE A 192 10.02 -0.58 4.57
CA ILE A 192 11.35 -0.25 4.07
C ILE A 192 12.38 -0.34 5.19
N MET A 193 13.43 -1.11 4.93
CA MET A 193 14.63 -1.19 5.79
C MET A 193 15.84 -0.67 5.03
N LYS A 194 16.63 0.21 5.62
CA LYS A 194 17.88 0.68 5.01
C LYS A 194 18.98 -0.37 5.22
N VAL A 195 19.88 -0.53 4.26
CA VAL A 195 20.87 -1.63 4.25
C VAL A 195 21.89 -1.55 5.38
N ASP A 196 22.11 -0.37 5.95
CA ASP A 196 22.95 -0.13 7.14
C ASP A 196 22.25 -0.38 8.47
N HIS A 197 20.94 -0.71 8.47
CA HIS A 197 20.24 -0.97 9.72
C HIS A 197 20.65 -2.33 10.31
N PRO A 198 20.87 -2.47 11.63
CA PRO A 198 21.30 -3.74 12.23
C PRO A 198 20.32 -4.90 11.97
N ASP A 199 19.01 -4.66 12.04
CA ASP A 199 18.01 -5.68 11.72
C ASP A 199 17.89 -6.03 10.21
N ILE A 200 18.78 -5.57 9.32
CA ILE A 200 18.69 -5.81 7.87
C ILE A 200 18.64 -7.30 7.51
N LEU A 201 19.49 -8.13 8.13
CA LEU A 201 19.52 -9.58 7.85
C LEU A 201 18.21 -10.27 8.28
N ARG A 202 17.60 -9.81 9.37
CA ARG A 202 16.26 -10.27 9.81
C ARG A 202 15.18 -9.82 8.84
N PHE A 203 15.29 -8.60 8.32
CA PHE A 203 14.33 -8.04 7.38
C PHE A 203 14.34 -8.76 6.02
N VAL A 204 15.51 -8.98 5.41
CA VAL A 204 15.61 -9.66 4.10
C VAL A 204 15.20 -11.12 4.14
N THR A 205 15.35 -11.78 5.30
CA THR A 205 14.93 -13.18 5.50
C THR A 205 13.50 -13.33 6.01
N SER A 206 12.85 -12.23 6.39
CA SER A 206 11.55 -12.24 7.07
C SER A 206 10.44 -12.96 6.29
N LYS A 207 10.45 -12.90 4.95
CA LYS A 207 9.43 -13.53 4.10
C LYS A 207 9.83 -14.90 3.53
N ARG A 208 10.88 -15.55 4.03
CA ARG A 208 11.25 -16.92 3.61
C ARG A 208 10.18 -17.96 3.94
N LYS A 209 9.38 -17.71 4.99
CA LYS A 209 8.27 -18.58 5.39
C LYS A 209 6.95 -18.01 4.88
N GLU A 210 6.19 -18.83 4.15
CA GLU A 210 4.85 -18.49 3.66
C GLU A 210 3.94 -18.02 4.81
N GLY A 211 3.15 -16.98 4.54
CA GLY A 211 2.26 -16.37 5.52
C GLY A 211 2.92 -15.35 6.47
N ASN A 212 4.25 -15.28 6.57
CA ASN A 212 4.91 -14.25 7.37
C ASN A 212 4.89 -12.90 6.63
N LEU A 213 4.45 -11.83 7.29
CA LEU A 213 4.30 -10.49 6.70
C LEU A 213 3.52 -10.51 5.37
N SER A 214 2.42 -11.27 5.35
CA SER A 214 1.62 -11.54 4.15
C SER A 214 0.98 -10.28 3.54
N ASN A 215 0.74 -9.24 4.36
CA ASN A 215 0.13 -7.99 3.93
C ASN A 215 1.17 -6.90 3.59
N PHE A 216 2.46 -7.24 3.64
CA PHE A 216 3.56 -6.35 3.32
C PHE A 216 4.27 -6.75 2.03
N ASN A 217 4.51 -5.77 1.16
CA ASN A 217 5.71 -5.75 0.35
C ASN A 217 6.87 -5.24 1.21
N ILE A 218 8.06 -5.75 0.97
CA ILE A 218 9.28 -5.30 1.65
C ILE A 218 10.30 -4.84 0.62
N SER A 219 11.07 -3.81 0.95
CA SER A 219 12.13 -3.30 0.09
C SER A 219 13.32 -2.83 0.93
N VAL A 220 14.52 -3.04 0.40
CA VAL A 220 15.76 -2.57 1.03
C VAL A 220 16.16 -1.25 0.41
N GLY A 221 16.34 -0.22 1.24
CA GLY A 221 16.95 1.05 0.84
C GLY A 221 18.46 0.90 0.78
N LEU A 222 19.02 0.90 -0.42
CA LEU A 222 20.47 0.80 -0.64
C LEU A 222 21.13 2.17 -0.46
N THR A 223 22.39 2.17 0.01
CA THR A 223 23.25 3.35 0.09
C THR A 223 24.35 3.26 -0.96
N GLU A 224 24.92 4.41 -1.33
CA GLU A 224 26.10 4.44 -2.20
C GLU A 224 27.28 3.70 -1.54
N GLY A 225 27.52 3.94 -0.25
CA GLY A 225 28.58 3.24 0.50
C GLY A 225 28.44 1.72 0.50
N PHE A 226 27.22 1.18 0.57
CA PHE A 226 27.00 -0.27 0.45
C PHE A 226 27.34 -0.76 -0.96
N MET A 227 26.89 -0.04 -1.98
CA MET A 227 27.18 -0.42 -3.37
C MET A 227 28.67 -0.40 -3.68
N ASP A 228 29.43 0.52 -3.09
CA ASP A 228 30.87 0.58 -3.26
C ASP A 228 31.59 -0.53 -2.48
N ALA A 229 31.19 -0.80 -1.23
CA ALA A 229 31.72 -1.92 -0.46
C ALA A 229 31.53 -3.26 -1.19
N VAL A 230 30.37 -3.48 -1.81
CA VAL A 230 30.12 -4.69 -2.62
C VAL A 230 31.02 -4.76 -3.86
N LYS A 231 31.25 -3.64 -4.56
CA LYS A 231 32.13 -3.62 -5.75
C LYS A 231 33.59 -3.94 -5.39
N ASN A 232 34.02 -3.51 -4.20
CA ASN A 232 35.40 -3.62 -3.75
C ASN A 232 35.66 -4.86 -2.87
N ASP A 233 34.64 -5.68 -2.60
CA ASP A 233 34.71 -6.84 -1.69
C ASP A 233 35.15 -6.43 -0.27
N GLU A 234 34.55 -5.35 0.25
CA GLU A 234 34.85 -4.75 1.55
C GLU A 234 33.79 -5.09 2.61
N GLU A 235 34.20 -5.07 3.88
CA GLU A 235 33.27 -5.16 5.00
C GLU A 235 32.38 -3.91 5.09
N TYR A 236 31.13 -4.09 5.52
CA TYR A 236 30.16 -3.02 5.62
C TYR A 236 29.62 -2.87 7.05
N THR A 237 29.80 -1.69 7.64
CA THR A 237 29.37 -1.40 9.01
C THR A 237 27.88 -1.08 9.08
N LEU A 238 27.19 -1.72 10.02
CA LEU A 238 25.80 -1.41 10.34
C LEU A 238 25.74 -0.33 11.42
N ILE A 239 24.78 0.58 11.34
CA ILE A 239 24.67 1.79 12.17
C ILE A 239 23.37 1.75 12.96
N ASN A 240 23.46 1.92 14.28
CA ASN A 240 22.25 2.06 15.10
C ASN A 240 21.62 3.44 14.82
N PRO A 241 20.37 3.51 14.28
CA PRO A 241 19.74 4.77 13.92
C PRO A 241 19.50 5.72 15.12
N ARG A 242 19.44 5.18 16.35
CA ARG A 242 19.24 5.97 17.57
C ARG A 242 20.52 6.69 18.01
N THR A 243 21.67 6.04 17.89
CA THR A 243 22.95 6.58 18.38
C THR A 243 23.81 7.18 17.28
N GLY A 244 23.61 6.76 16.02
CA GLY A 244 24.50 7.10 14.90
C GLY A 244 25.84 6.36 14.92
N GLU A 245 26.01 5.42 15.85
CA GLU A 245 27.28 4.71 16.07
C GLU A 245 27.26 3.30 15.42
N PRO A 246 28.43 2.73 15.11
CA PRO A 246 28.56 1.34 14.70
C PRO A 246 27.83 0.39 15.66
N PHE A 247 27.07 -0.54 15.11
CA PHE A 247 26.35 -1.54 15.90
C PHE A 247 27.29 -2.66 16.35
N GLU A 248 27.40 -2.84 17.65
CA GLU A 248 28.12 -3.97 18.25
C GLU A 248 27.20 -5.18 18.38
N VAL A 249 27.59 -6.30 17.76
CA VAL A 249 26.84 -7.55 17.83
C VAL A 249 26.90 -8.11 19.26
N SER A 250 25.75 -8.20 19.90
CA SER A 250 25.60 -8.87 21.20
C SER A 250 25.24 -10.35 21.04
N GLU A 251 25.43 -11.16 22.08
CA GLU A 251 25.00 -12.58 22.10
C GLU A 251 23.54 -12.76 21.67
N MET A 252 22.64 -11.84 22.03
CA MET A 252 21.22 -11.89 21.65
C MET A 252 20.97 -11.75 20.14
N THR A 253 21.92 -11.16 19.42
CA THR A 253 21.82 -10.82 18.01
C THR A 253 22.80 -11.59 17.12
N ALA A 254 23.83 -12.23 17.72
CA ALA A 254 24.88 -12.96 17.02
C ALA A 254 24.37 -14.02 16.03
N GLN A 255 23.33 -14.76 16.41
CA GLN A 255 22.69 -15.77 15.55
C GLN A 255 22.18 -15.23 14.19
N PHE A 256 22.01 -13.92 14.04
CA PHE A 256 21.55 -13.32 12.79
C PHE A 256 22.70 -12.88 11.87
N TYR A 257 23.93 -12.85 12.37
CA TYR A 257 25.11 -12.39 11.63
C TYR A 257 26.12 -13.51 11.36
N ASN A 258 26.02 -14.64 12.06
CA ASN A 258 26.89 -15.80 11.83
C ASN A 258 26.36 -16.62 10.64
N SER A 259 27.23 -16.85 9.65
CA SER A 259 26.94 -17.58 8.41
C SER A 259 26.87 -19.12 8.56
N ASP A 260 27.07 -19.64 9.77
CA ASP A 260 27.30 -21.06 10.02
C ASP A 260 26.01 -21.85 10.41
N GLU A 261 24.83 -21.21 10.33
CA GLU A 261 23.49 -21.84 10.41
C GLU A 261 22.51 -21.26 9.38
#